data_AF-A0A382X3F6-F1
#
_entry.id   AF-A0A382X3F6-F1
#
_cell.length_a   1.000
_cell.length_b   1.000
_cell.length_c   1.000
_cell.angle_alpha   90.00
_cell.angle_beta   90.00
_cell.angle_gamma   90.00
#
_symmetry.space_group_name_H-M   'P 1'
#
loop_
_entity.id
_entity.type
_entity.pdbx_description
1 polymer ?
#
loop_
_entity_poly.entity_id
_entity_poly.type
_entity_poly.pdbx_seq_one_letter_code
_entity_poly.pdbx_strand_id
1 'polypeptide(L)'
;MRVRTILNQCYKHKSFVYQKESLTTYQGKQCIMVDIVARKNSRPICSGCNKPGSIYDHQREARHFEFVPLWNIAVFFCYVMRRVNCGRCGVKIESVPWCEGKNQLTLAYQLFLARWARRLSWKEVADTFSTTWDKVYRSVAYVVDYGLKNRVLSGIESIGVDEIQYGKGH
;
A
#
# COMPACT_ATOMS: atom_id res chain seq x y z
N MET A 1 -7.32 21.77 -11.53
CA MET A 1 -6.35 21.19 -10.58
C MET A 1 -6.05 19.76 -11.00
N ARG A 2 -4.79 19.31 -11.01
CA ARG A 2 -4.39 17.97 -11.49
C ARG A 2 -4.20 16.99 -10.34
N VAL A 3 -4.54 15.71 -10.54
CA VAL A 3 -4.37 14.64 -9.52
C VAL A 3 -2.93 14.54 -9.05
N ARG A 4 -1.96 14.59 -9.98
CA ARG A 4 -0.53 14.58 -9.63
C ARG A 4 -0.12 15.74 -8.71
N THR A 5 -0.77 16.90 -8.83
CA THR A 5 -0.47 18.06 -7.97
C THR A 5 -0.87 17.77 -6.53
N ILE A 6 -2.06 17.18 -6.34
CA ILE A 6 -2.55 16.74 -5.03
C ILE A 6 -1.61 15.69 -4.43
N LEU A 7 -1.28 14.65 -5.20
CA LEU A 7 -0.41 13.58 -4.73
C LEU A 7 0.99 14.09 -4.35
N ASN A 8 1.55 15.04 -5.10
CA ASN A 8 2.83 15.67 -4.74
C ASN A 8 2.76 16.51 -3.46
N GLN A 9 1.58 16.97 -3.06
CA GLN A 9 1.37 17.72 -1.82
C GLN A 9 1.14 16.80 -0.62
N CYS A 10 0.32 15.75 -0.76
CA CYS A 10 -0.11 14.92 0.37
C CYS A 10 0.55 13.53 0.46
N TYR A 11 1.11 12.99 -0.63
CA TYR A 11 1.68 11.64 -0.69
C TYR A 11 2.95 11.61 -1.54
N LYS A 12 3.92 12.46 -1.18
CA LYS A 12 5.18 12.62 -1.93
C LYS A 12 6.18 11.50 -1.62
N HIS A 13 6.84 10.99 -2.65
CA HIS A 13 7.95 10.06 -2.52
C HIS A 13 9.27 10.72 -2.94
N LYS A 14 10.30 10.66 -2.08
CA LYS A 14 11.58 11.37 -2.31
C LYS A 14 12.27 10.94 -3.62
N SER A 15 12.29 9.64 -3.90
CA SER A 15 13.06 9.03 -5.00
C SER A 15 12.23 8.76 -6.25
N PHE A 16 10.94 9.11 -6.25
CA PHE A 16 10.00 8.80 -7.31
C PHE A 16 9.18 10.04 -7.67
N VAL A 17 8.58 10.05 -8.85
CA VAL A 17 7.79 11.18 -9.37
C VAL A 17 6.54 10.65 -10.04
N TYR A 18 5.40 11.29 -9.79
CA TYR A 18 4.17 11.11 -10.56
C TYR A 18 4.35 11.79 -11.93
N GLN A 19 4.48 10.99 -12.99
CA GLN A 19 4.82 11.48 -14.32
C GLN A 19 3.58 11.90 -15.10
N LYS A 20 2.57 11.03 -15.15
CA LYS A 20 1.36 11.19 -15.95
C LYS A 20 0.17 10.66 -15.20
N GLU A 21 -0.97 11.30 -15.40
CA GLU A 21 -2.27 10.89 -14.91
C GLU A 21 -3.27 10.82 -16.07
N SER A 22 -4.13 9.81 -16.07
CA SER A 22 -5.19 9.64 -17.07
C SER A 22 -6.44 9.01 -16.45
N LEU A 23 -7.60 9.38 -16.97
CA LEU A 23 -8.83 8.62 -16.76
C LEU A 23 -8.92 7.58 -17.89
N THR A 24 -9.00 6.31 -17.54
CA THR A 24 -9.01 5.19 -18.50
C THR A 24 -9.95 4.09 -18.02
N THR A 25 -10.12 3.04 -18.82
CA THR A 25 -10.86 1.84 -18.45
C THR A 25 -9.87 0.72 -18.13
N TYR A 26 -9.96 0.16 -16.93
CA TYR A 26 -9.17 -1.00 -16.50
C TYR A 26 -10.11 -2.08 -15.96
N GLN A 27 -9.94 -3.31 -16.46
CA GLN A 27 -10.82 -4.43 -16.09
C GLN A 27 -12.32 -4.10 -16.25
N GLY A 28 -12.68 -3.35 -17.31
CA GLY A 28 -14.06 -2.98 -17.61
C GLY A 28 -14.65 -1.84 -16.78
N LYS A 29 -13.89 -1.21 -15.89
CA LYS A 29 -14.35 -0.07 -15.07
C LYS A 29 -13.50 1.18 -15.33
N GLN A 30 -14.12 2.36 -15.27
CA GLN A 30 -13.37 3.61 -15.30
C GLN A 30 -12.51 3.74 -14.03
N CYS A 31 -11.26 4.15 -14.22
CA CYS A 31 -10.30 4.36 -13.16
C CYS A 31 -9.31 5.48 -13.51
N ILE A 32 -8.67 6.05 -12.49
CA ILE A 32 -7.55 6.97 -12.65
C ILE A 32 -6.26 6.16 -12.60
N MET A 33 -5.48 6.18 -13.68
CA MET A 33 -4.11 5.65 -13.69
C MET A 33 -3.11 6.77 -13.47
N VAL A 34 -2.15 6.54 -12.58
CA VAL A 34 -1.06 7.47 -12.29
C VAL A 34 0.26 6.75 -12.49
N ASP A 35 0.97 7.13 -13.54
CA ASP A 35 2.30 6.61 -13.86
C ASP A 35 3.32 7.18 -12.88
N ILE A 36 4.07 6.29 -12.25
CA ILE A 36 5.20 6.64 -11.38
C ILE A 36 6.49 6.31 -12.11
N VAL A 37 7.50 7.16 -11.99
CA VAL A 37 8.86 6.89 -12.44
C VAL A 37 9.87 7.13 -11.33
N ALA A 38 10.93 6.32 -11.34
CA ALA A 38 12.07 6.57 -10.47
C ALA A 38 12.86 7.79 -10.97
N ARG A 39 13.39 8.61 -10.05
CA ARG A 39 14.29 9.71 -10.42
C ARG A 39 15.58 9.15 -11.01
N LYS A 40 16.16 9.85 -11.99
CA LYS A 40 17.39 9.45 -12.70
C LYS A 40 18.55 9.04 -11.77
N ASN A 41 18.74 9.78 -10.68
CA ASN A 41 19.83 9.54 -9.72
C ASN A 41 19.42 8.66 -8.52
N SER A 42 18.20 8.09 -8.53
CA SER A 42 17.74 7.24 -7.43
C SER A 42 18.30 5.83 -7.56
N ARG A 43 18.88 5.31 -6.47
CA ARG A 43 19.33 3.91 -6.40
C ARG A 43 18.18 3.02 -5.95
N PRO A 44 17.93 1.88 -6.62
CA PRO A 44 16.93 0.94 -6.15
C PRO A 44 17.39 0.27 -4.85
N ILE A 45 16.42 -0.09 -4.01
CA ILE A 45 16.63 -0.71 -2.70
C ILE A 45 16.27 -2.19 -2.81
N CYS A 46 17.15 -3.11 -2.39
CA CYS A 46 16.88 -4.54 -2.47
C CYS A 46 15.74 -4.97 -1.53
N SER A 47 14.73 -5.70 -2.04
CA SER A 47 13.63 -6.25 -1.23
C SER A 47 14.03 -7.31 -0.21
N GLY A 48 15.20 -7.92 -0.33
CA GLY A 48 15.69 -8.92 0.62
C GLY A 48 16.38 -8.31 1.83
N CYS A 49 17.30 -7.36 1.63
CA CYS A 49 18.14 -6.83 2.71
C CYS A 49 17.97 -5.32 2.95
N ASN A 50 17.09 -4.65 2.21
CA ASN A 50 16.83 -3.21 2.26
C ASN A 50 18.08 -2.32 2.06
N LYS A 51 19.14 -2.85 1.47
CA LYS A 51 20.34 -2.07 1.08
C LYS A 51 20.24 -1.56 -0.36
N PRO A 52 20.79 -0.38 -0.69
CA PRO A 52 20.88 0.11 -2.06
C PRO A 52 21.74 -0.81 -2.94
N GLY A 53 21.36 -0.96 -4.21
CA GLY A 53 22.13 -1.68 -5.22
C GLY A 53 22.16 -0.96 -6.56
N SER A 54 22.80 -1.57 -7.56
CA SER A 54 22.69 -1.15 -8.96
C SER A 54 21.45 -1.79 -9.60
N ILE A 55 21.00 -1.22 -10.72
CA ILE A 55 19.92 -1.80 -11.51
C ILE A 55 20.52 -2.99 -12.29
N TYR A 56 19.91 -4.16 -12.15
CA TYR A 56 20.17 -5.31 -13.02
C TYR A 56 19.40 -5.11 -14.33
N ASP A 57 18.08 -5.01 -14.24
CA ASP A 57 17.16 -4.66 -15.32
C ASP A 57 15.80 -4.21 -14.74
N HIS A 58 14.75 -4.22 -15.56
CA HIS A 58 13.38 -3.89 -15.17
C HIS A 58 12.45 -5.08 -15.42
N GLN A 59 11.32 -5.14 -14.70
CA GLN A 59 10.24 -6.05 -15.07
C GLN A 59 9.70 -5.72 -16.46
N ARG A 60 9.21 -6.74 -17.16
CA ARG A 60 8.62 -6.60 -18.51
C ARG A 60 7.33 -5.79 -18.50
N GLU A 61 6.55 -5.93 -17.43
CA GLU A 61 5.23 -5.33 -17.29
C GLU A 61 5.17 -4.41 -16.08
N ALA A 62 4.39 -3.33 -16.21
CA ALA A 62 4.09 -2.45 -15.10
C ALA A 62 3.17 -3.15 -14.09
N ARG A 63 3.47 -2.99 -12.82
CA ARG A 63 2.55 -3.36 -11.74
C ARG A 63 1.56 -2.23 -11.51
N HIS A 64 0.31 -2.63 -11.26
CA HIS A 64 -0.77 -1.73 -10.86
C HIS A 64 -0.98 -1.88 -9.36
N PHE A 65 -0.79 -0.78 -8.62
CA PHE A 65 -0.99 -0.73 -7.19
C PHE A 65 -2.24 0.08 -6.85
N GLU A 66 -3.17 -0.51 -6.10
CA GLU A 66 -4.39 0.17 -5.69
C GLU A 66 -4.09 1.24 -4.64
N PHE A 67 -4.54 2.45 -4.94
CA PHE A 67 -4.46 3.60 -4.07
C PHE A 67 -5.86 3.98 -3.54
N VAL A 68 -5.90 4.91 -2.59
CA VAL A 68 -7.14 5.45 -2.04
C VAL A 68 -8.00 6.02 -3.19
N PRO A 69 -9.28 5.62 -3.29
CA PRO A 69 -10.15 6.11 -4.35
C PRO A 69 -10.39 7.61 -4.23
N LEU A 70 -10.44 8.31 -5.36
CA LEU A 70 -10.72 9.75 -5.43
C LEU A 70 -12.13 9.95 -6.00
N TRP A 71 -13.01 10.61 -5.25
CA TRP A 71 -14.43 10.75 -5.61
C TRP A 71 -15.13 9.40 -5.89
N ASN A 72 -14.71 8.37 -5.17
CA ASN A 72 -15.12 6.98 -5.40
C ASN A 72 -14.73 6.38 -6.76
N ILE A 73 -13.81 7.02 -7.50
CA ILE A 73 -13.17 6.46 -8.69
C ILE A 73 -11.92 5.71 -8.25
N ALA A 74 -11.79 4.45 -8.68
CA ALA A 74 -10.62 3.64 -8.37
C ALA A 74 -9.33 4.30 -8.91
N VAL A 75 -8.28 4.31 -8.10
CA VAL A 75 -6.98 4.90 -8.47
C VAL A 75 -5.89 3.84 -8.42
N PHE A 76 -5.09 3.78 -9.48
CA PHE A 76 -3.96 2.86 -9.57
C PHE A 76 -2.66 3.63 -9.79
N PHE A 77 -1.63 3.27 -9.03
CA PHE A 77 -0.26 3.65 -9.33
C PHE A 77 0.35 2.61 -10.28
N CYS A 78 0.82 3.06 -11.44
CA CYS A 78 1.44 2.22 -12.44
C CYS A 78 2.96 2.37 -12.33
N TYR A 79 3.66 1.29 -12.05
CA TYR A 79 5.12 1.33 -11.91
C TYR A 79 5.81 0.08 -12.46
N VAL A 80 6.82 0.30 -13.30
CA VAL A 80 7.71 -0.76 -13.77
C VAL A 80 8.81 -0.97 -12.73
N MET A 81 8.69 -2.07 -11.98
CA MET A 81 9.64 -2.38 -10.90
C MET A 81 11.04 -2.64 -11.45
N ARG A 82 12.07 -2.08 -10.80
CA ARG A 82 13.48 -2.39 -11.07
C ARG A 82 13.87 -3.68 -10.36
N ARG A 83 14.69 -4.51 -11.02
CA ARG A 83 15.44 -5.57 -10.35
C ARG A 83 16.80 -5.04 -9.93
N VAL A 84 17.13 -5.25 -8.68
CA VAL A 84 18.37 -4.83 -8.03
C VAL A 84 19.41 -5.92 -8.19
N ASN A 85 20.59 -5.56 -8.71
CA ASN A 85 21.76 -6.41 -8.64
C ASN A 85 22.37 -6.28 -7.22
N CYS A 86 21.87 -7.08 -6.28
CA CYS A 86 22.30 -6.99 -4.88
C CYS A 86 23.47 -7.95 -4.60
N GLY A 87 24.62 -7.41 -4.17
CA GLY A 87 25.79 -8.22 -3.83
C GLY A 87 25.58 -9.22 -2.68
N ARG A 88 24.57 -9.02 -1.82
CA ARG A 88 24.24 -9.95 -0.72
C ARG A 88 23.15 -10.97 -1.07
N CYS A 89 22.14 -10.55 -1.83
CA CYS A 89 20.92 -11.33 -2.03
C CYS A 89 20.76 -11.88 -3.46
N GLY A 90 21.70 -11.58 -4.35
CA GLY A 90 21.56 -11.81 -5.80
C GLY A 90 20.57 -10.84 -6.44
N VAL A 91 20.04 -11.23 -7.61
CA VAL A 91 19.04 -10.42 -8.34
C VAL A 91 17.70 -10.48 -7.61
N LYS A 92 17.22 -9.34 -7.11
CA LYS A 92 15.94 -9.22 -6.38
C LYS A 92 15.12 -8.07 -6.90
N ILE A 93 13.80 -8.11 -6.74
CA ILE A 93 12.96 -6.93 -7.03
C ILE A 93 13.28 -5.80 -6.04
N GLU A 94 13.09 -4.55 -6.44
CA GLU A 94 13.25 -3.44 -5.52
C GLU A 94 12.12 -3.34 -4.49
N SER A 95 12.43 -2.79 -3.32
CA SER A 95 11.47 -2.24 -2.38
C SER A 95 11.00 -0.86 -2.86
N VAL A 96 9.70 -0.63 -2.78
CA VAL A 96 9.07 0.67 -3.08
C VAL A 96 8.40 1.22 -1.81
N PRO A 97 8.36 2.56 -1.61
CA PRO A 97 7.90 3.14 -0.36
C PRO A 97 6.37 3.07 -0.15
N TRP A 98 5.59 2.76 -1.19
CA TRP A 98 4.14 2.70 -1.11
C TRP A 98 3.58 1.29 -0.94
N CYS A 99 4.40 0.23 -1.02
CA CYS A 99 3.90 -1.15 -0.97
C CYS A 99 4.94 -2.10 -0.36
N GLU A 100 4.47 -3.07 0.42
CA GLU A 100 5.30 -4.15 0.97
C GLU A 100 5.06 -5.48 0.25
N GLY A 101 6.15 -6.18 -0.03
CA GLY A 101 6.13 -7.53 -0.61
C GLY A 101 5.40 -7.62 -1.96
N LYS A 102 4.57 -8.65 -2.09
CA LYS A 102 3.79 -8.94 -3.31
C LYS A 102 2.40 -8.32 -3.32
N ASN A 103 2.07 -7.48 -2.32
CA ASN A 103 0.76 -6.86 -2.23
C ASN A 103 0.50 -5.94 -3.42
N GLN A 104 -0.77 -5.80 -3.77
CA GLN A 104 -1.24 -4.83 -4.77
C GLN A 104 -1.77 -3.56 -4.10
N LEU A 105 -2.18 -3.62 -2.84
CA LEU A 105 -2.63 -2.43 -2.11
C LEU A 105 -1.46 -1.62 -1.61
N THR A 106 -1.52 -0.33 -1.85
CA THR A 106 -0.61 0.62 -1.21
C THR A 106 -0.82 0.62 0.31
N LEU A 107 0.24 0.93 1.06
CA LEU A 107 0.20 1.06 2.52
C LEU A 107 -0.83 2.12 2.95
N ALA A 108 -0.92 3.22 2.20
CA ALA A 108 -1.92 4.25 2.42
C ALA A 108 -3.35 3.71 2.27
N TYR A 109 -3.60 2.88 1.26
CA TYR A 109 -4.92 2.32 1.05
C TYR A 109 -5.28 1.28 2.12
N GLN A 110 -4.32 0.47 2.56
CA GLN A 110 -4.53 -0.44 3.70
C GLN A 110 -4.92 0.32 4.97
N LEU A 111 -4.20 1.40 5.30
CA LEU A 111 -4.52 2.26 6.44
C LEU A 111 -5.90 2.91 6.29
N PHE A 112 -6.26 3.35 5.08
CA PHE A 112 -7.57 3.93 4.79
C PHE A 112 -8.70 2.92 5.06
N LEU A 113 -8.61 1.71 4.50
CA LEU A 113 -9.60 0.66 4.70
C LEU A 113 -9.73 0.26 6.17
N ALA A 114 -8.60 0.05 6.86
CA ALA A 114 -8.59 -0.30 8.27
C ALA A 114 -9.24 0.78 9.16
N ARG A 115 -9.05 2.07 8.82
CA ARG A 115 -9.70 3.18 9.52
C ARG A 115 -11.22 3.20 9.34
N TRP A 116 -11.72 2.86 8.15
CA TRP A 116 -13.16 2.75 7.89
C TRP A 116 -13.77 1.49 8.51
N ALA A 117 -13.03 0.39 8.57
CA ALA A 117 -13.43 -0.85 9.23
C ALA A 117 -13.65 -0.72 10.74
N ARG A 118 -13.23 0.39 11.36
CA ARG A 118 -13.58 0.75 12.74
C ARG A 118 -14.95 1.40 12.89
N ARG A 119 -15.55 1.86 11.78
CA ARG A 119 -16.79 2.67 11.76
C ARG A 119 -17.95 1.94 11.08
N LEU A 120 -17.63 1.07 10.13
CA LEU A 120 -18.58 0.31 9.34
C LEU A 120 -18.23 -1.18 9.40
N SER A 121 -19.20 -2.05 9.13
CA SER A 121 -18.90 -3.46 8.95
C SER A 121 -17.92 -3.64 7.77
N TRP A 122 -17.10 -4.69 7.80
CA TRP A 122 -16.11 -4.90 6.75
C TRP A 122 -16.74 -5.11 5.36
N LYS A 123 -17.97 -5.63 5.32
CA LYS A 123 -18.75 -5.75 4.09
C LYS A 123 -19.16 -4.38 3.56
N GLU A 124 -19.72 -3.52 4.40
CA GLU A 124 -20.10 -2.16 3.98
C GLU A 124 -18.88 -1.33 3.54
N VAL A 125 -17.72 -1.49 4.18
CA VAL A 125 -16.47 -0.85 3.72
C VAL A 125 -16.11 -1.35 2.32
N ALA A 126 -16.17 -2.66 2.09
CA ALA A 126 -15.86 -3.24 0.79
C ALA A 126 -16.80 -2.70 -0.30
N ASP A 127 -18.11 -2.70 -0.04
CA ASP A 127 -19.14 -2.25 -0.96
C ASP A 127 -19.01 -0.73 -1.24
N THR A 128 -18.83 0.08 -0.19
CA THR A 128 -18.72 1.55 -0.31
C THR A 128 -17.57 1.97 -1.20
N PHE A 129 -16.39 1.35 -1.05
CA PHE A 129 -15.19 1.69 -1.80
C PHE A 129 -14.96 0.79 -3.02
N SER A 130 -15.96 -0.01 -3.40
CA SER A 130 -15.89 -0.93 -4.54
C SER A 130 -14.65 -1.81 -4.53
N THR A 131 -14.26 -2.29 -3.34
CA THR A 131 -13.14 -3.20 -3.11
C THR A 131 -13.67 -4.55 -2.64
N THR A 132 -12.78 -5.50 -2.33
CA THR A 132 -13.21 -6.82 -1.85
C THR A 132 -13.13 -6.89 -0.33
N TRP A 133 -14.00 -7.70 0.27
CA TRP A 133 -13.97 -7.97 1.70
C TRP A 133 -12.61 -8.50 2.18
N ASP A 134 -11.97 -9.39 1.40
CA ASP A 134 -10.63 -9.93 1.70
C ASP A 134 -9.56 -8.81 1.78
N LYS A 135 -9.64 -7.79 0.92
CA LYS A 135 -8.74 -6.64 0.99
C LYS A 135 -8.94 -5.82 2.25
N VAL A 136 -10.19 -5.64 2.69
CA VAL A 136 -10.51 -4.96 3.97
C VAL A 136 -9.93 -5.77 5.14
N TYR A 137 -10.20 -7.08 5.19
CA TYR A 137 -9.67 -7.97 6.20
C TYR A 137 -8.13 -7.92 6.28
N ARG A 138 -7.43 -8.11 5.16
CA ARG A 138 -5.95 -8.07 5.12
C ARG A 138 -5.40 -6.72 5.55
N SER A 139 -6.10 -5.63 5.23
CA SER A 139 -5.71 -4.28 5.65
C SER A 139 -5.83 -4.11 7.16
N VAL A 140 -6.91 -4.62 7.78
CA VAL A 140 -7.07 -4.63 9.24
C VAL A 140 -5.98 -5.50 9.88
N ALA A 141 -5.76 -6.72 9.38
CA ALA A 141 -4.74 -7.62 9.88
C ALA A 141 -3.33 -7.00 9.84
N TYR A 142 -2.98 -6.32 8.74
CA TYR A 142 -1.71 -5.60 8.62
C TYR A 142 -1.55 -4.52 9.70
N VAL A 143 -2.57 -3.69 9.92
CA VAL A 143 -2.52 -2.61 10.93
C VAL A 143 -2.43 -3.17 12.35
N VAL A 144 -3.13 -4.27 12.64
CA VAL A 144 -3.06 -4.94 13.94
C VAL A 144 -1.67 -5.53 14.17
N ASP A 145 -1.12 -6.27 13.21
CA ASP A 145 0.24 -6.84 13.29
C ASP A 145 1.29 -5.74 13.48
N TYR A 146 1.20 -4.65 12.73
CA TYR A 146 2.04 -3.49 12.91
C TYR A 146 1.91 -2.91 14.33
N GLY A 147 0.68 -2.72 14.81
CA GLY A 147 0.41 -2.19 16.16
C GLY A 147 1.00 -3.09 17.26
N LEU A 148 0.84 -4.41 17.13
CA LEU A 148 1.38 -5.38 18.08
C LEU A 148 2.91 -5.41 18.10
N LYS A 149 3.57 -5.29 16.93
CA LYS A 149 5.03 -5.23 16.83
C LYS A 149 5.63 -3.94 17.37
N ASN A 150 4.89 -2.83 17.29
CA ASN A 150 5.36 -1.51 17.70
C ASN A 150 4.75 -1.03 19.04
N ARG A 151 4.00 -1.87 19.74
CA ARG A 151 3.45 -1.52 21.06
C ARG A 151 4.58 -1.40 22.08
N VAL A 152 4.55 -0.35 22.87
CA VAL A 152 5.47 -0.15 23.99
C VAL A 152 4.75 -0.57 25.27
N LEU A 153 5.27 -1.59 25.94
CA LEU A 153 4.71 -2.11 27.20
C LEU A 153 5.55 -1.75 28.44
N SER A 154 6.59 -0.93 28.28
CA SER A 154 7.42 -0.48 29.39
C SER A 154 6.61 0.42 30.33
N GLY A 155 6.74 0.20 31.64
CA GLY A 155 6.07 1.02 32.66
C GLY A 155 4.62 0.65 32.94
N ILE A 156 4.15 -0.51 32.48
CA ILE A 156 2.84 -1.05 32.87
C ILE A 156 2.99 -1.72 34.24
N GLU A 157 2.37 -1.13 35.28
CA GLU A 157 2.39 -1.65 36.66
C GLU A 157 1.13 -2.44 37.03
N SER A 158 0.04 -2.27 36.28
CA SER A 158 -1.22 -2.98 36.50
C SER A 158 -1.89 -3.34 35.17
N ILE A 159 -2.57 -4.50 35.14
CA ILE A 159 -3.29 -5.00 33.96
C ILE A 159 -4.72 -5.30 34.41
N GLY A 160 -5.69 -4.61 33.81
CA GLY A 160 -7.10 -4.97 33.91
C GLY A 160 -7.44 -6.00 32.84
N VAL A 161 -8.08 -7.10 33.24
CA VAL A 161 -8.61 -8.11 32.33
C VAL A 161 -10.12 -7.94 32.31
N ASP A 162 -10.68 -7.78 31.12
CA ASP A 162 -12.12 -7.69 30.89
C ASP A 162 -12.52 -8.73 29.85
N GLU A 163 -13.69 -9.34 30.03
CA GLU A 163 -14.21 -10.39 29.16
C GLU A 163 -15.39 -9.87 28.36
N ILE A 164 -15.29 -9.95 27.03
CA ILE A 164 -16.37 -9.55 26.14
C ILE A 164 -16.96 -10.82 25.50
N GLN A 165 -18.19 -11.15 25.89
CA GLN A 165 -18.99 -12.19 25.24
C GLN A 165 -19.76 -11.60 24.06
N TYR A 166 -19.61 -12.20 22.87
CA TYR A 166 -20.33 -11.79 21.65
C TYR A 166 -20.75 -13.00 20.82
N GLY A 167 -22.06 -13.17 20.59
CA GLY A 167 -22.64 -14.36 19.94
C GLY A 167 -23.13 -15.42 20.95
N LYS A 168 -24.17 -16.18 20.56
CA LYS A 168 -25.13 -16.87 21.46
C LYS A 168 -24.53 -17.72 22.58
N GLY A 169 -24.82 -17.29 23.82
CA GLY A 169 -25.28 -18.08 24.97
C GLY A 169 -24.26 -19.00 25.64
N HIS A 170 -24.39 -19.18 26.96
CA HIS A 170 -23.68 -20.24 27.71
C HIS A 170 -23.89 -21.62 27.09
#